data_AF-A0A2V9B739-F1
#
_entry.id   AF-A0A2V9B739-F1
#
_cell.length_a   1.000
_cell.length_b   1.000
_cell.length_c   1.000
_cell.angle_alpha   90.00
_cell.angle_beta   90.00
_cell.angle_gamma   90.00
#
_symmetry.space_group_name_H-M   'P 1'
#
loop_
_entity.id
_entity.type
_entity.pdbx_description
1 polymer ?
#
loop_
_entity_poly.entity_id
_entity_poly.type
_entity_poly.pdbx_seq_one_letter_code
_entity_poly.pdbx_strand_id
1 'polypeptide(L)'
;MMCWLAWMASVVPPQNDGSRGYLGFDRNDYPGDAAMADLRKEFAFTGYWLTPAPGGKTNSWTARRQVLEAQGYGFVLLARGRAAKEIRSAEGAQRNGVADARGAARSAKAEGFASGAIIFLDIEDG
;
A
#
# COMPACT_ATOMS: atom_id res chain seq x y z
N MET A 1 -54.58 -13.51 -33.61
CA MET A 1 -53.21 -14.07 -33.61
C MET A 1 -52.30 -13.01 -33.00
N MET A 2 -51.96 -13.14 -31.72
CA MET A 2 -51.05 -12.19 -31.05
C MET A 2 -50.12 -13.00 -30.15
N CYS A 3 -48.87 -13.13 -30.60
CA CYS A 3 -47.78 -13.75 -29.86
C CYS A 3 -47.35 -12.85 -28.72
N TRP A 4 -47.35 -13.38 -27.50
CA TRP A 4 -46.66 -12.79 -26.36
C TRP A 4 -45.29 -13.48 -26.24
N LEU A 5 -44.19 -12.76 -26.49
CA LEU A 5 -42.86 -13.19 -26.05
C LEU A 5 -42.66 -12.71 -24.61
N ALA A 6 -42.61 -13.65 -23.67
CA ALA A 6 -42.08 -13.38 -22.34
C ALA A 6 -40.55 -13.51 -22.38
N TRP A 7 -39.84 -12.40 -22.16
CA TRP A 7 -38.42 -12.42 -21.80
C TRP A 7 -38.32 -12.75 -20.31
N MET A 8 -37.87 -13.95 -19.96
CA MET A 8 -37.37 -14.19 -18.61
C MET A 8 -35.90 -13.76 -18.57
N ALA A 9 -35.63 -12.61 -17.95
CA ALA A 9 -34.27 -12.28 -17.54
C ALA A 9 -33.84 -13.34 -16.52
N SER A 10 -32.95 -14.25 -16.92
CA SER A 10 -32.27 -15.12 -15.96
C SER A 10 -31.46 -14.23 -15.03
N VAL A 11 -31.85 -14.19 -13.77
CA VAL A 11 -30.98 -13.68 -12.69
C VAL A 11 -29.83 -14.67 -12.60
N VAL A 12 -28.69 -14.33 -13.21
CA VAL A 12 -27.44 -15.05 -12.96
C VAL A 12 -27.00 -14.65 -11.55
N PRO A 13 -26.97 -15.56 -10.57
CA PRO A 13 -26.41 -15.24 -9.26
C PRO A 13 -24.92 -14.88 -9.44
N PRO A 14 -24.37 -13.96 -8.63
CA PRO A 14 -22.97 -13.63 -8.70
C PRO A 14 -22.14 -14.91 -8.52
N GLN A 15 -21.34 -15.25 -9.53
CA GLN A 15 -20.34 -16.30 -9.41
C GLN A 15 -19.29 -15.80 -8.42
N ASN A 16 -19.24 -16.46 -7.27
CA ASN A 16 -18.19 -16.25 -6.29
C ASN A 16 -16.99 -17.04 -6.80
N ASP A 17 -16.10 -16.39 -7.57
CA ASP A 17 -14.98 -17.03 -8.30
C ASP A 17 -13.90 -17.66 -7.39
N GLY A 18 -14.20 -17.90 -6.12
CA GLY A 18 -13.29 -18.51 -5.15
C GLY A 18 -12.04 -17.68 -4.87
N SER A 19 -11.97 -16.44 -5.35
CA SER A 19 -10.83 -15.56 -5.11
C SER A 19 -10.83 -15.13 -3.65
N ARG A 20 -9.93 -15.72 -2.87
CA ARG A 20 -9.72 -15.35 -1.47
C ARG A 20 -9.12 -13.95 -1.41
N GLY A 21 -9.91 -12.96 -1.03
CA GLY A 21 -9.43 -11.62 -0.69
C GLY A 21 -8.68 -11.62 0.63
N TYR A 22 -7.66 -10.77 0.74
CA TYR A 22 -6.97 -10.47 2.00
C TYR A 22 -7.28 -9.03 2.38
N LEU A 23 -7.68 -8.79 3.62
CA LEU A 23 -7.86 -7.43 4.15
C LEU A 23 -6.51 -6.88 4.60
N GLY A 24 -6.27 -5.61 4.30
CA GLY A 24 -5.14 -4.86 4.81
C GLY A 24 -5.51 -3.41 5.08
N PHE A 25 -4.59 -2.67 5.69
CA PHE A 25 -4.77 -1.27 6.04
C PHE A 25 -3.44 -0.52 6.00
N ASP A 26 -3.48 0.81 5.90
CA ASP A 26 -2.34 1.68 6.10
C ASP A 26 -2.67 2.79 7.11
N ARG A 27 -1.63 3.36 7.72
CA ARG A 27 -1.70 4.54 8.59
C ARG A 27 -0.44 5.36 8.41
N ASN A 28 -0.56 6.68 8.46
CA ASN A 28 0.60 7.57 8.41
C ASN A 28 1.52 7.34 9.62
N ASP A 29 0.94 7.30 10.82
CA ASP A 29 1.66 7.04 12.06
C ASP A 29 1.52 5.60 12.52
N TYR A 30 2.64 5.03 12.99
CA TYR A 30 2.67 3.72 13.59
C TYR A 30 1.83 3.70 14.89
N PRO A 31 0.78 2.87 14.98
CA PRO A 31 -0.16 2.90 16.11
C PRO A 31 0.39 2.26 17.39
N GLY A 32 1.56 1.61 17.32
CA GLY A 32 2.20 0.91 18.43
C GLY A 32 1.97 -0.61 18.41
N ASP A 33 2.93 -1.35 18.97
CA ASP A 33 3.01 -2.81 18.86
C ASP A 33 1.75 -3.54 19.37
N ALA A 34 1.12 -3.04 20.45
CA ALA A 34 -0.10 -3.62 21.02
C ALA A 34 -1.31 -3.45 20.09
N ALA A 35 -1.50 -2.25 19.54
CA ALA A 35 -2.58 -1.99 18.57
C ALA A 35 -2.38 -2.82 17.29
N MET A 36 -1.14 -2.99 16.83
CA MET A 36 -0.81 -3.86 15.70
C MET A 36 -1.15 -5.33 16.00
N ALA A 37 -0.83 -5.83 17.20
CA ALA A 37 -1.19 -7.20 17.58
C ALA A 37 -2.71 -7.42 17.58
N ASP A 38 -3.49 -6.42 17.98
CA ASP A 38 -4.96 -6.47 17.91
C ASP A 38 -5.47 -6.41 16.47
N LEU A 39 -4.98 -5.49 15.66
CA LEU A 39 -5.37 -5.34 14.24
C LEU A 39 -5.04 -6.60 13.42
N ARG A 40 -4.02 -7.37 13.79
CA ARG A 40 -3.64 -8.59 13.08
C ARG A 40 -4.74 -9.66 13.11
N LYS A 41 -5.66 -9.60 14.06
CA LYS A 41 -6.81 -10.50 14.17
C LYS A 41 -7.77 -10.34 12.97
N GLU A 42 -7.77 -9.18 12.32
CA GLU A 42 -8.66 -8.85 11.21
C GLU A 42 -7.90 -8.65 9.88
N PHE A 43 -6.73 -8.02 9.93
CA PHE A 43 -5.96 -7.64 8.75
C PHE A 43 -4.74 -8.54 8.53
N ALA A 44 -4.58 -9.05 7.32
CA ALA A 44 -3.48 -9.94 6.93
C ALA A 44 -2.18 -9.18 6.60
N PHE A 45 -2.30 -7.94 6.12
CA PHE A 45 -1.15 -7.12 5.75
C PHE A 45 -1.34 -5.66 6.15
N THR A 46 -0.24 -4.92 6.21
CA THR A 46 -0.26 -3.48 6.45
C THR A 46 0.63 -2.72 5.45
N GLY A 47 0.27 -1.47 5.16
CA GLY A 47 1.15 -0.52 4.52
C GLY A 47 2.35 -0.20 5.42
N TYR A 48 3.56 -0.30 4.88
CA TYR A 48 4.80 -0.02 5.61
C TYR A 48 5.54 1.14 4.95
N TRP A 49 5.53 2.28 5.64
CA TRP A 49 6.19 3.49 5.16
C TRP A 49 7.72 3.35 5.20
N LEU A 50 8.37 3.44 4.04
CA LEU A 50 9.83 3.48 3.86
C LEU A 50 10.41 4.90 3.93
N THR A 51 9.55 5.88 3.79
CA THR A 51 9.81 7.32 3.92
C THR A 51 8.77 7.91 4.88
N PRO A 52 8.98 9.11 5.46
CA PRO A 52 7.89 9.79 6.16
C PRO A 52 6.64 9.84 5.26
N ALA A 53 5.48 9.54 5.84
CA ALA A 53 4.19 9.65 5.17
C ALA A 53 3.93 11.10 4.73
N PRO A 54 3.02 11.35 3.78
CA PRO A 54 2.61 12.70 3.43
C PRO A 54 2.26 13.57 4.64
N GLY A 55 2.72 14.82 4.63
CA GLY A 55 2.61 15.75 5.78
C GLY A 55 3.55 15.45 6.96
N GLY A 56 4.16 14.26 7.02
CA GLY A 56 5.08 13.84 8.08
C GLY A 56 6.52 14.34 7.89
N LYS A 57 7.20 14.61 9.01
CA LYS A 57 8.64 14.96 9.05
C LYS A 57 9.53 13.80 9.47
N THR A 58 8.95 12.84 10.19
CA THR A 58 9.60 11.66 10.76
C THR A 58 8.85 10.42 10.29
N ASN A 59 9.54 9.28 10.26
CA ASN A 59 8.92 8.00 9.95
C ASN A 59 8.82 7.15 11.22
N SER A 60 7.62 7.01 11.78
CA SER A 60 7.37 6.21 12.98
C SER A 60 7.34 4.69 12.70
N TRP A 61 7.31 4.29 11.43
CA TRP A 61 7.34 2.89 11.01
C TRP A 61 8.74 2.29 10.96
N THR A 62 9.80 3.10 10.92
CA THR A 62 11.19 2.61 10.87
C THR A 62 11.50 1.63 12.00
N ALA A 63 12.22 0.56 11.67
CA ALA A 63 12.61 -0.54 12.55
C ALA A 63 11.45 -1.38 13.12
N ARG A 64 10.25 -1.31 12.55
CA ARG A 64 9.08 -2.10 13.01
C ARG A 64 8.87 -3.40 12.26
N ARG A 65 9.50 -3.58 11.09
CA ARG A 65 9.28 -4.74 10.24
C ARG A 65 9.42 -6.07 10.99
N GLN A 66 10.51 -6.26 11.74
CA GLN A 66 10.76 -7.54 12.41
C GLN A 66 9.67 -7.89 13.44
N VAL A 67 9.21 -6.89 14.20
CA VAL A 67 8.12 -7.10 15.18
C VAL A 67 6.82 -7.46 14.47
N LEU A 68 6.48 -6.77 13.39
CA LEU A 68 5.26 -7.03 12.62
C LEU A 68 5.31 -8.39 11.88
N GLU A 69 6.48 -8.77 11.37
CA GLU A 69 6.71 -10.07 10.76
C GLU A 69 6.54 -11.20 11.80
N ALA A 70 7.05 -11.02 13.02
CA ALA A 70 6.83 -11.95 14.12
C ALA A 70 5.36 -12.04 14.55
N GLN A 71 4.58 -10.96 14.39
CA GLN A 71 3.12 -10.97 14.57
C GLN A 71 2.39 -11.63 13.37
N GLY A 72 3.09 -11.94 12.29
CA GLY A 72 2.56 -12.64 11.12
C GLY A 72 1.93 -11.73 10.07
N TYR A 73 2.31 -10.45 10.03
CA TYR A 73 1.87 -9.52 8.98
C TYR A 73 2.58 -9.75 7.64
N GLY A 74 1.84 -9.59 6.54
CA GLY A 74 2.40 -9.20 5.25
C GLY A 74 2.57 -7.69 5.12
N PHE A 75 3.26 -7.25 4.07
CA PHE A 75 3.59 -5.83 3.87
C PHE A 75 3.30 -5.35 2.45
N VAL A 76 2.75 -4.14 2.34
CA VAL A 76 2.78 -3.33 1.13
C VAL A 76 3.75 -2.18 1.39
N LEU A 77 4.85 -2.11 0.64
CA LEU A 77 5.88 -1.09 0.90
C LEU A 77 5.46 0.24 0.28
N LEU A 78 5.44 1.30 1.09
CA LEU A 78 4.98 2.62 0.69
C LEU A 78 6.14 3.62 0.69
N ALA A 79 6.21 4.44 -0.35
CA ALA A 79 7.08 5.60 -0.42
C ALA A 79 6.26 6.83 -0.80
N ARG A 80 6.58 7.98 -0.19
CA ARG A 80 5.86 9.22 -0.40
C ARG A 80 6.17 9.78 -1.79
N GLY A 81 5.13 10.03 -2.56
CA GLY A 81 5.17 10.83 -3.78
C GLY A 81 5.42 12.30 -3.48
N ARG A 82 6.15 12.95 -4.38
CA ARG A 82 6.33 14.40 -4.31
C ARG A 82 5.06 15.12 -4.75
N ALA A 83 4.81 16.28 -4.16
CA ALA A 83 3.70 17.13 -4.57
C ALA A 83 3.93 17.68 -6.00
N ALA A 84 2.86 17.98 -6.74
CA ALA A 84 2.91 18.52 -8.10
C ALA A 84 3.82 19.76 -8.20
N LYS A 85 3.82 20.60 -7.16
CA LYS A 85 4.68 21.79 -7.06
C LYS A 85 6.18 21.48 -7.00
N GLU A 86 6.57 20.24 -6.73
CA GLU A 86 7.96 19.77 -6.67
C GLU A 86 8.38 19.09 -8.00
N ILE A 87 7.46 18.93 -8.95
CA ILE A 87 7.63 18.20 -10.21
C ILE A 87 7.27 19.14 -11.39
N ARG A 88 7.82 20.37 -11.38
CA ARG A 88 7.44 21.43 -12.34
C ARG A 88 8.11 21.35 -13.71
N SER A 89 9.16 20.53 -13.86
CA SER A 89 9.85 20.32 -15.13
C SER A 89 10.23 18.86 -15.29
N ALA A 90 10.29 18.38 -16.53
CA ALA A 90 10.65 16.99 -16.82
C ALA A 90 12.05 16.62 -16.27
N GLU A 91 13.02 17.53 -16.40
CA GLU A 91 14.37 17.32 -15.88
C GLU A 91 14.42 17.27 -14.34
N GLY A 92 13.67 18.15 -13.68
CA GLY A 92 13.52 18.14 -12.22
C GLY A 92 12.82 16.87 -11.74
N ALA A 93 11.74 16.47 -12.43
CA ALA A 93 11.00 15.24 -12.18
C ALA A 93 11.89 14.01 -12.27
N GLN A 94 12.71 13.91 -13.32
CA GLN A 94 13.62 12.79 -13.53
C GLN A 94 14.68 12.71 -12.43
N ARG A 95 15.35 13.82 -12.12
CA ARG A 95 16.37 13.85 -11.05
C ARG A 95 15.77 13.48 -9.69
N ASN A 96 14.64 14.09 -9.35
CA ASN A 96 13.97 13.89 -8.08
C ASN A 96 13.45 12.45 -7.96
N GLY A 97 12.78 11.93 -8.99
CA GLY A 97 12.28 10.56 -9.01
C GLY A 97 13.40 9.52 -8.85
N VAL A 98 14.55 9.72 -9.49
CA VAL A 98 15.72 8.83 -9.29
C VAL A 98 16.25 8.93 -7.85
N ALA A 99 16.33 10.13 -7.28
CA ALA A 99 16.79 10.32 -5.91
C ALA A 99 15.85 9.67 -4.90
N ASP A 100 14.53 9.85 -5.06
CA ASP A 100 13.50 9.30 -4.18
C ASP A 100 13.44 7.77 -4.29
N ALA A 101 13.46 7.22 -5.50
CA ALA A 101 13.50 5.77 -5.72
C ALA A 101 14.73 5.12 -5.08
N ARG A 102 15.90 5.75 -5.21
CA ARG A 102 17.13 5.29 -4.53
C ARG A 102 16.99 5.39 -3.00
N GLY A 103 16.33 6.43 -2.49
CA GLY A 103 16.03 6.59 -1.07
C GLY A 103 15.16 5.46 -0.54
N ALA A 104 14.01 5.24 -1.17
CA ALA A 104 13.06 4.19 -0.81
C ALA A 104 13.70 2.80 -0.89
N ALA A 105 14.46 2.50 -1.95
CA ALA A 105 15.15 1.23 -2.08
C ALA A 105 16.22 1.01 -0.98
N ARG A 106 16.94 2.06 -0.58
CA ARG A 106 17.88 1.97 0.56
C ARG A 106 17.14 1.72 1.87
N SER A 107 16.04 2.42 2.13
CA SER A 107 15.21 2.18 3.31
C SER A 107 14.68 0.74 3.33
N ALA A 108 14.16 0.24 2.21
CA ALA A 108 13.67 -1.14 2.10
C ALA A 108 14.77 -2.16 2.44
N LYS A 109 15.97 -1.96 1.89
CA LYS A 109 17.13 -2.80 2.19
C LYS A 109 17.56 -2.70 3.65
N ALA A 110 17.53 -1.51 4.26
CA ALA A 110 17.89 -1.30 5.66
C ALA A 110 16.91 -2.00 6.63
N GLU A 111 15.64 -2.04 6.27
CA GLU A 111 14.60 -2.82 6.97
C GLU A 111 14.69 -4.33 6.64
N GLY A 112 15.59 -4.72 5.74
CA GLY A 112 15.88 -6.11 5.37
C GLY A 112 14.91 -6.72 4.35
N PHE A 113 14.06 -5.93 3.69
CA PHE A 113 13.17 -6.46 2.65
C PHE A 113 14.00 -7.04 1.49
N ALA A 114 13.48 -8.12 0.89
CA ALA A 114 14.18 -8.83 -0.16
C ALA A 114 14.41 -7.97 -1.42
N SER A 115 15.49 -8.25 -2.14
CA SER A 115 15.68 -7.70 -3.48
C SER A 115 14.55 -8.18 -4.40
N GLY A 116 13.97 -7.25 -5.17
CA GLY A 116 12.78 -7.51 -5.99
C GLY A 116 11.45 -7.18 -5.32
N ALA A 117 11.45 -6.70 -4.07
CA ALA A 117 10.25 -6.16 -3.45
C ALA A 117 9.67 -4.97 -4.25
N ILE A 118 8.35 -4.91 -4.35
CA ILE A 118 7.62 -3.83 -5.02
C ILE A 118 7.38 -2.71 -4.02
N ILE A 119 7.74 -1.48 -4.39
CA ILE A 119 7.49 -0.26 -3.63
C ILE A 119 6.44 0.55 -4.37
N PHE A 120 5.34 0.86 -3.68
CA PHE A 120 4.26 1.67 -4.18
C PHE A 120 4.51 3.14 -3.84
N LEU A 121 4.36 4.01 -4.84
CA LEU A 121 4.48 5.45 -4.67
C LEU A 121 3.09 6.00 -4.33
N ASP A 122 2.96 6.62 -3.16
CA ASP A 122 1.73 7.25 -2.72
C ASP A 122 1.70 8.72 -3.14
N ILE A 123 0.90 9.05 -4.16
CA ILE A 123 0.75 10.39 -4.71
C ILE A 123 -0.60 10.93 -4.26
N GLU A 124 -0.59 11.93 -3.38
CA GLU A 124 -1.83 12.54 -2.84
C GLU A 124 -2.37 13.70 -3.68
N ASP A 125 -1.57 14.25 -4.61
CA ASP A 125 -2.00 15.33 -5.50
C ASP A 125 -2.68 14.73 -6.76
N GLY A 126 -3.99 14.99 -6.92
CA GLY A 126 -4.82 14.57 -8.05
C GLY A 126 -5.68 15.69 -8.62
#